data_AF-A0A921AX81-F1
#
_entry.id   AF-A0A921AX81-F1
#
_cell.length_a   1.000
_cell.length_b   1.000
_cell.length_c   1.000
_cell.angle_alpha   90.00
_cell.angle_beta   90.00
_cell.angle_gamma   90.00
#
_symmetry.space_group_name_H-M   'P 1'
#
loop_
_entity.id
_entity.type
_entity.pdbx_description
1 polymer ?
#
loop_
_entity_poly.entity_id
_entity_poly.type
_entity_poly.pdbx_seq_one_letter_code
_entity_poly.pdbx_strand_id
1 'polypeptide(L)'
;MDIKRILACFAVAALCFTGTAFAAEKANLNSATEEELAADPNIGPDLARKIVEYRENVGDFSSYEELKDVEGVTDTKIKQINEHFEIEGVASFDCNC
;
A
#
# COMPACT_ATOMS: atom_id res chain seq x y z
N MET A 1 -1.73 -23.16 -54.46
CA MET A 1 -2.96 -23.02 -53.68
C MET A 1 -3.43 -24.43 -53.36
N ASP A 2 -3.13 -24.91 -52.16
CA ASP A 2 -3.87 -26.01 -51.54
C ASP A 2 -3.91 -25.79 -50.03
N ILE A 3 -5.15 -25.56 -49.58
CA ILE A 3 -5.55 -24.80 -48.39
C ILE A 3 -6.00 -25.70 -47.24
N LYS A 4 -5.74 -27.01 -47.32
CA LYS A 4 -6.47 -27.99 -46.50
C LYS A 4 -5.52 -28.96 -45.84
N ARG A 5 -4.86 -28.53 -44.75
CA ARG A 5 -4.40 -29.38 -43.65
C ARG A 5 -3.69 -28.56 -42.57
N ILE A 6 -4.18 -28.68 -41.33
CA ILE A 6 -3.50 -28.33 -40.06
C ILE A 6 -3.59 -26.84 -39.72
N LEU A 7 -4.57 -26.25 -39.01
CA LEU A 7 -5.54 -26.74 -38.03
C LEU A 7 -5.01 -27.84 -37.12
N ALA A 8 -3.95 -27.52 -36.37
CA ALA A 8 -3.73 -28.06 -35.04
C ALA A 8 -2.76 -27.15 -34.28
N CYS A 9 -3.27 -26.56 -33.20
CA CYS A 9 -2.50 -26.23 -32.01
C CYS A 9 -1.68 -24.93 -32.05
N PHE A 10 -2.23 -23.88 -31.45
CA PHE A 10 -2.01 -23.56 -30.03
C PHE A 10 -0.63 -22.91 -29.81
N ALA A 11 -0.52 -21.64 -30.17
CA ALA A 11 0.30 -20.70 -29.41
C ALA A 11 -0.28 -19.30 -29.62
N VAL A 12 -1.52 -19.11 -29.15
CA VAL A 12 -2.02 -17.79 -28.81
C VAL A 12 -1.24 -17.32 -27.58
N ALA A 13 0.04 -16.98 -27.76
CA ALA A 13 0.93 -16.48 -26.71
C ALA A 13 0.85 -14.95 -26.62
N ALA A 14 -0.38 -14.42 -26.59
CA ALA A 14 -0.64 -12.99 -26.43
C ALA A 14 -2.00 -12.74 -25.73
N LEU A 15 -2.41 -13.66 -24.86
CA LEU A 15 -3.48 -13.44 -23.90
C LEU A 15 -2.88 -13.47 -22.50
N CYS A 16 -3.33 -12.52 -21.68
CA CYS A 16 -3.08 -12.38 -20.25
C CYS A 16 -1.82 -11.59 -19.84
N PHE A 17 -1.73 -10.33 -20.28
CA PHE A 17 -1.39 -9.29 -19.28
C PHE A 17 -2.71 -8.93 -18.58
N THR A 18 -3.21 -9.85 -17.75
CA THR A 18 -4.29 -9.54 -16.82
C THR A 18 -3.68 -8.65 -15.75
N GLY A 19 -3.66 -7.34 -16.02
CA GLY A 19 -3.52 -6.35 -14.97
C GLY A 19 -4.72 -6.49 -14.06
N THR A 20 -4.58 -7.32 -13.03
CA THR A 20 -5.46 -7.27 -11.87
C THR A 20 -5.23 -5.89 -11.26
N ALA A 21 -6.10 -4.94 -11.60
CA ALA A 21 -6.27 -3.74 -10.81
C ALA A 21 -6.79 -4.22 -9.45
N PHE A 22 -5.86 -4.54 -8.55
CA PHE A 22 -6.19 -4.68 -7.14
C PHE A 22 -6.87 -3.37 -6.76
N ALA A 23 -8.09 -3.46 -6.26
CA ALA A 23 -8.70 -2.35 -5.55
C ALA A 23 -7.63 -1.88 -4.56
N ALA A 24 -7.26 -0.60 -4.63
CA ALA A 24 -6.28 -0.02 -3.71
C ALA A 24 -6.95 0.05 -2.33
N GLU A 25 -7.01 -1.09 -1.67
CA GLU A 25 -7.19 -1.20 -0.25
C GLU A 25 -6.03 -0.44 0.40
N LYS A 26 -6.33 0.36 1.41
CA LYS A 26 -5.31 1.19 2.05
C LYS A 26 -4.21 0.29 2.58
N ALA A 27 -2.95 0.67 2.35
CA ALA A 27 -1.85 -0.11 2.88
C ALA A 27 -1.77 0.10 4.40
N ASN A 28 -1.55 -0.97 5.17
CA ASN A 28 -1.39 -0.82 6.60
C ASN A 28 -0.02 -0.19 6.93
N LEU A 29 -0.03 0.92 7.67
CA LEU A 29 1.15 1.69 8.06
C LEU A 29 2.14 0.89 8.92
N ASN A 30 1.62 0.02 9.79
CA ASN A 30 2.44 -0.82 10.67
C ASN A 30 3.14 -1.95 9.91
N SER A 31 2.54 -2.45 8.82
CA SER A 31 3.12 -3.51 7.99
C SER A 31 3.82 -3.01 6.73
N ALA A 32 3.60 -1.77 6.32
CA ALA A 32 4.18 -1.20 5.11
C ALA A 32 5.70 -1.19 5.18
N THR A 33 6.34 -1.54 4.08
CA THR A 33 7.79 -1.46 3.89
C THR A 33 8.22 -0.01 3.69
N GLU A 34 9.52 0.27 3.90
CA GLU A 34 10.07 1.61 3.65
C GLU A 34 9.85 2.01 2.18
N GLU A 35 9.99 1.06 1.25
CA GLU A 35 9.77 1.30 -0.17
C GLU A 35 8.32 1.63 -0.51
N GLU A 36 7.34 0.95 0.12
CA GLU A 36 5.92 1.24 -0.07
C GLU A 36 5.54 2.61 0.50
N LEU A 37 6.09 2.97 1.65
CA LEU A 37 5.90 4.31 2.23
C LEU A 37 6.58 5.38 1.36
N ALA A 38 7.79 5.13 0.87
CA ALA A 38 8.54 6.06 0.03
C ALA A 38 7.95 6.21 -1.39
N ALA A 39 7.19 5.21 -1.86
CA ALA A 39 6.45 5.28 -3.11
C ALA A 39 5.32 6.32 -3.04
N ASP A 40 4.85 6.67 -1.84
CA ASP A 40 3.90 7.75 -1.67
C ASP A 40 4.59 9.12 -1.84
N PRO A 41 4.12 9.98 -2.77
CA PRO A 41 4.74 11.27 -3.04
C PRO A 41 4.66 12.26 -1.87
N ASN A 42 3.86 11.98 -0.84
CA ASN A 42 3.68 12.84 0.35
C ASN A 42 4.54 12.41 1.54
N ILE A 43 4.98 11.14 1.59
CA ILE A 43 5.85 10.62 2.65
C ILE A 43 7.31 10.77 2.18
N GLY A 44 7.65 10.26 1.00
CA GLY A 44 9.01 10.28 0.48
C GLY A 44 10.00 9.44 1.32
N PRO A 45 11.25 9.27 0.85
CA PRO A 45 12.20 8.32 1.44
C PRO A 45 12.65 8.71 2.85
N ASP A 46 12.85 10.01 3.12
CA ASP A 46 13.32 10.46 4.44
C ASP A 46 12.27 10.22 5.53
N LEU A 47 10.99 10.46 5.24
CA LEU A 47 9.92 10.25 6.21
C LEU A 47 9.61 8.76 6.35
N ALA A 48 9.62 8.01 5.25
CA ALA A 48 9.42 6.56 5.26
C ALA A 48 10.40 5.88 6.23
N ARG A 49 11.70 6.18 6.10
CA ARG A 49 12.72 5.66 7.02
C ARG A 49 12.42 6.01 8.49
N LYS A 50 12.00 7.25 8.77
CA LYS A 50 11.68 7.68 10.14
C LYS A 50 10.45 7.00 10.72
N ILE A 51 9.43 6.72 9.89
CA ILE A 51 8.25 5.97 10.29
C ILE A 51 8.65 4.54 10.68
N VAL A 52 9.49 3.90 9.86
CA VAL A 52 10.02 2.56 10.16
C VAL A 52 10.88 2.56 11.42
N GLU A 53 11.80 3.51 11.55
CA GLU A 53 12.65 3.67 12.74
C GLU A 53 11.82 3.93 14.01
N TYR A 54 10.75 4.72 13.91
CA TYR A 54 9.85 4.96 15.04
C TYR A 54 9.19 3.66 15.50
N ARG A 55 8.61 2.86 14.60
CA ARG A 55 7.97 1.60 14.99
C ARG A 55 8.94 0.57 15.53
N GLU A 56 10.19 0.57 15.06
CA GLU A 56 11.24 -0.32 15.56
C GLU A 56 11.70 0.05 16.98
N ASN A 57 11.70 1.34 17.33
CA ASN A 57 12.16 1.83 18.62
C ASN A 57 11.05 1.97 19.67
N VAL A 58 9.86 2.42 19.26
CA VAL A 58 8.73 2.72 20.15
C VAL A 58 7.72 1.57 20.15
N GLY A 59 7.44 1.02 18.97
CA GLY A 59 6.42 0.00 18.72
C GLY A 59 5.41 0.43 17.65
N ASP A 60 4.48 -0.47 17.34
CA ASP A 60 3.45 -0.23 16.32
C ASP A 60 2.60 1.01 16.62
N PHE A 61 2.22 1.75 15.57
CA PHE A 61 1.33 2.89 15.70
C PHE A 61 -0.06 2.41 16.11
N SER A 62 -0.61 2.95 17.19
CA SER A 62 -1.99 2.70 17.62
C SER A 62 -2.95 3.77 17.11
N SER A 63 -2.42 4.96 16.78
CA SER A 63 -3.19 6.11 16.32
C SER A 63 -2.40 6.97 15.34
N TYR A 64 -3.13 7.75 14.52
CA TYR A 64 -2.50 8.74 13.66
C TYR A 64 -1.85 9.90 14.43
N GLU A 65 -2.18 10.08 15.71
CA GLU A 65 -1.58 11.12 16.55
C GLU A 65 -0.12 10.82 16.89
N GLU A 66 0.23 9.54 17.05
CA GLU A 66 1.61 9.09 17.29
C GLU A 66 2.54 9.41 16.10
N LEU A 67 1.99 9.58 14.89
CA LEU A 67 2.78 10.04 13.75
C LEU A 67 3.34 11.44 13.98
N LYS A 68 2.76 12.26 14.88
CA LYS A 68 3.30 13.58 15.23
C LYS A 68 4.62 13.51 15.96
N ASP A 69 4.91 12.38 16.61
CA ASP A 69 6.17 12.14 17.29
C ASP A 69 7.29 11.80 16.31
N VAL A 70 6.95 11.46 15.06
CA VAL A 70 7.90 11.26 13.98
C VAL A 70 8.36 12.60 13.42
N GLU A 71 9.66 12.87 13.51
CA GLU A 71 10.23 14.16 13.11
C GLU A 71 10.01 14.46 11.62
N GLY A 72 9.28 15.54 11.34
CA GLY A 72 8.97 15.97 9.97
C GLY A 72 7.58 15.58 9.49
N VAL A 73 6.80 14.87 10.31
CA VAL A 73 5.36 14.74 10.12
C VAL A 73 4.66 16.03 10.56
N THR A 74 3.70 16.48 9.77
CA THR A 74 2.82 17.62 10.09
C THR A 74 1.37 17.17 10.01
N ASP A 75 0.43 17.94 10.55
CA ASP A 75 -1.01 17.62 10.45
C ASP A 75 -1.48 17.43 9.00
N THR A 76 -0.87 18.17 8.05
CA THR A 76 -1.14 17.99 6.62
C THR A 76 -0.71 16.61 6.12
N LYS A 77 0.49 16.16 6.52
CA LYS A 77 1.00 14.84 6.14
C LYS A 77 0.17 13.72 6.74
N ILE A 78 -0.27 13.86 7.98
CA ILE A 78 -1.15 12.88 8.63
C ILE A 78 -2.45 12.69 7.85
N LYS A 79 -3.04 13.78 7.34
CA LYS A 79 -4.25 13.68 6.49
C LYS A 79 -3.97 12.92 5.20
N GLN A 80 -2.84 13.21 4.54
CA GLN A 80 -2.45 12.54 3.30
C GLN A 80 -2.15 11.06 3.55
N ILE A 81 -1.48 10.73 4.66
CA ILE A 81 -1.24 9.36 5.08
C ILE A 81 -2.56 8.64 5.29
N ASN A 82 -3.53 9.24 6.01
CA ASN A 82 -4.85 8.63 6.23
C ASN A 82 -5.67 8.46 4.93
N GLU A 83 -5.34 9.14 3.83
CA GLU A 83 -5.98 8.91 2.53
C GLU A 83 -5.53 7.59 1.88
N HIS A 84 -4.26 7.20 2.05
CA HIS A 84 -3.65 6.06 1.35
C HIS A 84 -3.25 4.89 2.27
N PHE A 85 -3.07 5.16 3.55
CA PHE A 85 -2.64 4.21 4.57
C PHE A 85 -3.64 4.14 5.73
N GLU A 86 -3.68 2.99 6.37
CA GLU A 86 -4.49 2.76 7.56
C GLU A 86 -3.70 2.09 8.67
N ILE A 87 -4.21 2.16 9.89
CA ILE A 87 -3.63 1.48 11.05
C ILE A 87 -4.60 0.36 11.42
N GLU A 88 -4.31 -0.88 11.01
CA GLU A 88 -5.10 -2.03 11.48
C GLU A 88 -4.82 -2.20 12.98
N GLY A 89 -5.81 -1.84 13.80
CA GLY A 89 -5.66 -1.78 15.25
C GLY A 89 -6.78 -1.01 15.93
N VAL A 90 -7.37 -0.05 15.23
CA VAL A 90 -8.76 0.32 15.50
C VAL A 90 -9.60 -0.70 14.75
N ALA A 91 -9.85 -1.84 15.41
CA ALA A 91 -11.08 -2.56 15.13
C ALA A 91 -12.17 -1.49 15.13
N SER A 92 -12.68 -1.17 13.94
CA SER A 92 -14.02 -0.64 13.84
C SER A 92 -14.85 -1.72 14.52
N PHE A 93 -15.11 -1.47 15.80
CA PHE A 93 -16.25 -2.06 16.46
C PHE A 93 -17.43 -1.37 15.80
N ASP A 94 -17.65 -1.71 14.52
CA ASP A 94 -18.90 -1.58 13.82
C ASP A 94 -19.83 -2.58 14.52
N CYS A 95 -20.14 -2.29 15.78
CA CYS A 95 -21.35 -2.76 16.39
C CYS A 95 -22.45 -2.05 15.61
N ASN A 96 -22.84 -2.67 14.50
CA ASN A 96 -24.12 -2.45 13.88
C ASN A 96 -25.18 -3.02 14.84
N CYS A 97 -25.44 -2.27 15.92
CA CYS A 97 -26.64 -2.40 16.73
C CYS A 97 -27.80 -1.71 16.01
#